data_AF-A0A483CMP6-F1
#
_entry.id   AF-A0A483CMP6-F1
#
_cell.length_a   1.000
_cell.length_b   1.000
_cell.length_c   1.000
_cell.angle_alpha   90.00
_cell.angle_beta   90.00
_cell.angle_gamma   90.00
#
_symmetry.space_group_name_H-M   'P 1'
#
loop_
_entity.id
_entity.type
_entity.pdbx_description
1 polymer ?
#
loop_
_entity_poly.entity_id
_entity_poly.type
_entity_poly.pdbx_seq_one_letter_code
_entity_poly.pdbx_strand_id
1 'polypeptide(L)'
;MGRAERLFDAYCERIRPACAGIDKETGHAIASALLSYKFGLYGNAVEKAEAAIRLIEKKGAPKAIYTALGLLKRRAADLKAAVIVSEGLTLFSPEDREYLAMDLSEDLIEDRISFSIDNALILLYAVGLITSPDDEQALDEHRGFPIQIITSYRKQLDL
;
A
#
# COMPACT_ATOMS: atom_id res chain seq x y z
N MET A 1 7.60 -21.90 3.85
CA MET A 1 7.38 -20.44 3.87
C MET A 1 8.65 -19.75 3.41
N GLY A 2 8.56 -18.93 2.36
CA GLY A 2 9.67 -18.15 1.80
C GLY A 2 10.15 -17.05 2.75
N ARG A 3 11.35 -16.48 2.51
CA ARG A 3 11.86 -15.34 3.31
C ARG A 3 10.99 -14.08 3.13
N ALA A 4 10.54 -13.79 1.91
CA ALA A 4 9.62 -12.68 1.64
C ALA A 4 8.26 -12.84 2.36
N GLU A 5 7.70 -14.05 2.40
CA GLU A 5 6.45 -14.35 3.14
C GLU A 5 6.61 -14.07 4.64
N ARG A 6 7.72 -14.53 5.24
CA ARG A 6 8.01 -14.25 6.65
C ARG A 6 8.18 -12.75 6.93
N LEU A 7 8.80 -12.01 6.01
CA LEU A 7 8.93 -10.56 6.13
C LEU A 7 7.55 -9.90 6.10
N PHE A 8 6.70 -10.28 5.16
CA PHE A 8 5.35 -9.72 5.03
C PHE A 8 4.48 -10.02 6.24
N ASP A 9 4.53 -11.25 6.78
CA ASP A 9 3.76 -11.61 7.96
C ASP A 9 4.24 -10.85 9.21
N ALA A 10 5.56 -10.76 9.40
CA ALA A 10 6.15 -9.95 10.47
C ALA A 10 5.76 -8.47 10.33
N TYR A 11 5.67 -7.97 9.09
CA TYR A 11 5.22 -6.63 8.79
C TYR A 11 3.74 -6.41 9.18
N CYS A 12 2.85 -7.32 8.78
CA CYS A 12 1.43 -7.26 9.14
C CYS A 12 1.23 -7.19 10.67
N GLU A 13 1.94 -8.04 11.42
CA GLU A 13 1.86 -8.01 12.88
C GLU A 13 2.42 -6.71 13.47
N ARG A 14 3.49 -6.16 12.88
CA ARG A 14 4.10 -4.91 13.32
C ARG A 14 3.17 -3.70 13.17
N ILE A 15 2.43 -3.61 12.07
CA ILE A 15 1.53 -2.45 11.82
C ILE A 15 0.12 -2.64 12.39
N ARG A 16 -0.24 -3.85 12.83
CA ARG A 16 -1.57 -4.18 13.37
C ARG A 16 -2.02 -3.20 14.48
N PRO A 17 -1.19 -2.82 15.47
CA PRO A 17 -1.60 -1.86 16.50
C PRO A 17 -1.99 -0.49 15.93
N ALA A 18 -1.27 -0.01 14.92
CA ALA A 18 -1.58 1.26 14.27
C ALA A 18 -2.87 1.24 13.46
N CYS A 19 -3.33 0.04 13.06
CA CYS A 19 -4.57 -0.16 12.33
C CYS A 19 -5.79 -0.28 13.26
N ALA A 20 -5.62 -0.36 14.59
CA ALA A 20 -6.70 -0.64 15.53
C ALA A 20 -7.83 0.41 15.53
N GLY A 21 -7.52 1.66 15.14
CA GLY A 21 -8.51 2.74 15.03
C GLY A 21 -9.28 2.78 13.70
N ILE A 22 -8.94 1.92 12.74
CA ILE A 22 -9.56 1.90 11.41
C ILE A 22 -10.77 0.97 11.47
N ASP A 23 -11.96 1.53 11.26
CA ASP A 23 -13.18 0.71 11.20
C ASP A 23 -13.32 -0.06 9.88
N LYS A 24 -14.23 -1.03 9.90
CA LYS A 24 -14.50 -1.93 8.77
C LYS A 24 -14.86 -1.20 7.48
N GLU A 25 -15.61 -0.12 7.54
CA GLU A 25 -15.99 0.67 6.36
C GLU A 25 -14.75 1.30 5.70
N THR A 26 -13.87 1.85 6.53
CA THR A 26 -12.62 2.46 6.09
C THR A 26 -11.65 1.40 5.55
N GLY A 27 -11.54 0.27 6.24
CA GLY A 27 -10.76 -0.89 5.81
C GLY A 27 -11.25 -1.42 4.46
N HIS A 28 -12.56 -1.59 4.30
CA HIS A 28 -13.17 -2.02 3.05
C HIS A 28 -12.86 -1.05 1.91
N ALA A 29 -13.00 0.26 2.14
CA ALA A 29 -12.70 1.27 1.12
C ALA A 29 -11.22 1.20 0.65
N ILE A 30 -10.29 0.99 1.58
CA ILE A 30 -8.86 0.82 1.30
C ILE A 30 -8.62 -0.45 0.47
N ALA A 31 -9.14 -1.60 0.92
CA ALA A 31 -9.01 -2.88 0.20
C ALA A 31 -9.62 -2.80 -1.20
N SER A 32 -10.80 -2.20 -1.32
CA SER A 32 -11.50 -1.96 -2.57
C SER A 32 -10.66 -1.15 -3.56
N ALA A 33 -10.03 -0.06 -3.10
CA ALA A 33 -9.18 0.78 -3.95
C ALA A 33 -7.96 0.01 -4.46
N LEU A 34 -7.30 -0.73 -3.56
CA LEU A 34 -6.14 -1.55 -3.88
C LEU A 34 -6.47 -2.68 -4.87
N LEU A 35 -7.53 -3.45 -4.61
CA LEU A 35 -7.93 -4.54 -5.51
C LEU A 35 -8.28 -4.00 -6.89
N SER A 36 -8.97 -2.86 -6.96
CA SER A 36 -9.29 -2.21 -8.23
C SER A 36 -8.02 -1.80 -8.99
N TYR A 37 -7.01 -1.28 -8.28
CA TYR A 37 -5.69 -0.98 -8.87
C TYR A 37 -5.01 -2.25 -9.39
N LYS A 38 -4.95 -3.31 -8.57
CA LYS A 38 -4.34 -4.60 -8.93
C LYS A 38 -4.97 -5.21 -10.19
N PHE A 39 -6.28 -5.08 -10.36
CA PHE A 39 -6.98 -5.60 -11.54
C PHE A 39 -6.95 -4.68 -12.76
N GLY A 40 -6.22 -3.56 -12.71
CA GLY A 40 -6.12 -2.62 -13.82
C GLY A 40 -7.36 -1.75 -14.01
N LEU A 41 -8.30 -1.76 -13.06
CA LEU A 41 -9.51 -0.92 -13.06
C LEU A 41 -9.16 0.47 -12.52
N TYR A 42 -8.23 1.17 -13.18
CA TYR A 42 -7.61 2.37 -12.65
C TYR A 42 -8.58 3.53 -12.40
N GLY A 43 -9.65 3.66 -13.20
CA GLY A 43 -10.71 4.63 -12.93
C GLY A 43 -11.38 4.38 -11.57
N ASN A 44 -11.77 3.12 -11.32
CA ASN A 44 -12.39 2.71 -10.06
C ASN A 44 -11.40 2.84 -8.89
N ALA A 45 -10.11 2.54 -9.12
CA ALA A 45 -9.08 2.69 -8.12
C ALA A 45 -8.93 4.15 -7.66
N VAL A 46 -8.99 5.11 -8.59
CA VAL A 46 -8.98 6.55 -8.27
C VAL A 46 -10.19 6.94 -7.42
N GLU A 47 -11.40 6.58 -7.85
CA GLU A 47 -12.65 6.93 -7.15
C GLU A 47 -12.68 6.32 -5.74
N LYS A 48 -12.31 5.05 -5.62
CA LYS A 48 -12.28 4.34 -4.33
C LYS A 48 -11.18 4.87 -3.41
N ALA A 49 -10.01 5.21 -3.95
CA ALA A 49 -8.95 5.83 -3.15
C ALA A 49 -9.38 7.20 -2.62
N GLU A 50 -10.10 7.99 -3.43
CA GLU A 50 -10.63 9.28 -2.99
C GLU A 50 -11.69 9.13 -1.89
N ALA A 51 -12.58 8.13 -2.02
CA ALA A 51 -13.54 7.80 -0.96
C ALA A 51 -12.83 7.38 0.34
N ALA A 52 -11.82 6.50 0.25
CA ALA A 52 -11.02 6.08 1.39
C ALA A 52 -10.31 7.25 2.07
N ILE A 53 -9.73 8.18 1.29
CA ILE A 53 -9.11 9.42 1.79
C ILE A 53 -10.10 10.24 2.63
N ARG A 54 -11.32 10.46 2.13
CA ARG A 54 -12.34 11.22 2.86
C ARG A 54 -12.75 10.55 4.18
N LEU A 55 -12.78 9.22 4.21
CA LEU A 55 -13.07 8.47 5.44
C LEU A 55 -11.97 8.62 6.48
N ILE A 56 -10.70 8.49 6.08
CA ILE A 56 -9.57 8.63 7.02
C ILE A 56 -9.39 10.07 7.50
N GLU A 57 -9.70 11.09 6.68
CA GLU A 57 -9.68 12.49 7.10
C GLU A 57 -10.71 12.76 8.20
N LYS A 58 -11.86 12.09 8.14
CA LYS A 58 -12.94 12.25 9.13
C LYS A 58 -12.69 11.46 10.41
N LYS A 59 -12.17 10.24 10.29
CA LYS A 59 -12.09 9.27 11.41
C LYS A 59 -10.70 9.21 12.05
N GLY A 60 -9.68 9.72 11.37
CA GLY A 60 -8.29 9.64 11.78
C GLY A 60 -7.65 8.33 11.35
N ALA A 61 -6.44 8.42 10.81
CA ALA A 61 -5.56 7.29 10.54
C ALA A 61 -4.11 7.80 10.55
N PRO A 62 -3.11 6.91 10.71
CA PRO A 62 -1.71 7.28 10.51
C PRO A 62 -1.50 7.99 9.17
N LYS A 63 -0.70 9.07 9.18
CA LYS A 63 -0.38 9.89 8.01
C LYS A 63 0.19 9.06 6.85
N ALA A 64 0.94 8.01 7.15
CA ALA A 64 1.45 7.08 6.14
C ALA A 64 0.34 6.43 5.29
N ILE A 65 -0.82 6.12 5.86
CA ILE A 65 -1.95 5.54 5.11
C ILE A 65 -2.54 6.57 4.15
N TYR A 66 -2.62 7.83 4.58
CA TYR A 66 -3.02 8.95 3.72
C TYR A 66 -2.06 9.10 2.53
N THR A 67 -0.76 9.13 2.81
CA THR A 67 0.29 9.20 1.78
C THR A 67 0.21 8.03 0.80
N ALA A 68 0.01 6.81 1.31
CA ALA A 68 -0.11 5.60 0.50
C ALA A 68 -1.33 5.64 -0.44
N LEU A 69 -2.49 6.08 0.06
CA LEU A 69 -3.68 6.28 -0.78
C LEU A 69 -3.46 7.37 -1.83
N GLY A 70 -2.75 8.45 -1.48
CA GLY A 70 -2.37 9.51 -2.41
C GLY A 70 -1.49 8.99 -3.56
N LEU A 71 -0.47 8.20 -3.23
CA LEU A 71 0.41 7.53 -4.19
C LEU A 71 -0.36 6.59 -5.11
N LEU A 72 -1.19 5.69 -4.55
CA LEU A 72 -2.02 4.77 -5.33
C LEU A 72 -2.98 5.54 -6.26
N LYS A 73 -3.66 6.56 -5.74
CA LYS A 73 -4.60 7.38 -6.51
C LYS A 73 -3.91 8.05 -7.69
N ARG A 74 -2.78 8.70 -7.44
CA ARG A 74 -2.06 9.39 -8.51
C ARG A 74 -1.51 8.41 -9.53
N ARG A 75 -0.91 7.31 -9.09
CA ARG A 75 -0.41 6.29 -10.01
C ARG A 75 -1.51 5.68 -10.86
N ALA A 76 -2.68 5.38 -10.27
CA ALA A 76 -3.84 4.93 -11.02
C ALA A 76 -4.30 5.96 -12.06
N ALA A 77 -4.35 7.24 -11.69
CA ALA A 77 -4.71 8.32 -12.62
C ALA A 77 -3.73 8.42 -13.80
N ASP A 78 -2.43 8.33 -13.53
CA ASP A 78 -1.39 8.36 -14.57
C ASP A 78 -1.51 7.15 -15.51
N LEU A 79 -1.68 5.94 -14.96
CA LEU A 79 -1.88 4.72 -15.76
C LEU A 79 -3.15 4.78 -16.62
N LYS A 80 -4.25 5.34 -16.08
CA LYS A 80 -5.48 5.59 -16.84
C LYS A 80 -5.25 6.55 -18.00
N ALA A 81 -4.39 7.56 -17.81
CA ALA A 81 -4.05 8.56 -18.81
C ALA A 81 -2.89 8.13 -19.74
N ALA A 82 -2.40 6.89 -19.64
CA ALA A 82 -1.22 6.39 -20.33
C ALA A 82 0.05 7.25 -20.11
N VAL A 83 0.15 7.90 -18.94
CA VAL A 83 1.31 8.68 -18.51
C VAL A 83 2.34 7.74 -17.89
N ILE A 84 3.57 7.82 -18.39
CA ILE A 84 4.66 6.91 -17.98
C ILE A 84 5.31 7.41 -16.67
N VAL A 85 5.52 8.72 -16.55
CA VAL A 85 6.24 9.36 -15.42
C VAL A 85 5.25 10.07 -14.51
N SER A 86 5.25 9.68 -13.24
CA SER A 86 4.39 10.27 -12.21
C SER A 86 5.06 11.50 -11.58
N GLU A 87 4.79 12.69 -12.13
CA GLU A 87 5.28 13.96 -11.56
C GLU A 87 4.44 14.46 -10.37
N GLY A 88 5.08 15.13 -9.42
CA GLY A 88 4.40 15.80 -8.31
C GLY A 88 3.82 14.87 -7.24
N LEU A 89 4.37 13.66 -7.10
CA LEU A 89 3.98 12.73 -6.03
C LEU A 89 4.47 13.22 -4.67
N THR A 90 3.55 13.28 -3.71
CA THR A 90 3.92 13.37 -2.30
C THR A 90 4.44 12.01 -1.85
N LEU A 91 5.76 11.92 -1.62
CA LEU A 91 6.41 10.70 -1.16
C LEU A 91 6.36 10.57 0.37
N PHE A 92 6.70 9.40 0.86
CA PHE A 92 6.86 9.17 2.30
C PHE A 92 7.97 10.04 2.89
N SER A 93 7.71 10.52 4.10
CA SER A 93 8.65 11.27 4.91
C SER A 93 9.38 10.32 5.89
N PRO A 94 10.49 10.76 6.52
CA PRO A 94 11.18 9.95 7.54
C PRO A 94 10.27 9.52 8.71
N GLU A 95 9.23 10.30 9.01
CA GLU A 95 8.22 9.99 10.04
C GLU A 95 7.40 8.76 9.69
N ASP A 96 7.24 8.46 8.40
CA ASP A 96 6.41 7.34 7.93
C ASP A 96 7.17 5.99 7.96
N ARG A 97 8.47 6.00 8.28
CA ARG A 97 9.37 4.84 8.20
C ARG A 97 8.87 3.64 9.00
N GLU A 98 8.26 3.88 10.15
CA GLU A 98 7.67 2.83 10.99
C GLU A 98 6.45 2.15 10.35
N TYR A 99 5.88 2.68 9.26
CA TYR A 99 4.75 2.08 8.55
C TYR A 99 5.17 1.38 7.27
N LEU A 100 6.42 1.55 6.81
CA LEU A 100 6.89 0.99 5.55
C LEU A 100 7.29 -0.48 5.73
N ALA A 101 6.97 -1.32 4.74
CA ALA A 101 7.35 -2.73 4.76
C ALA A 101 8.83 -2.92 4.46
N MET A 102 9.35 -2.11 3.54
CA MET A 102 10.73 -2.12 3.10
C MET A 102 11.38 -0.81 3.53
N ASP A 103 12.47 -0.95 4.26
CA ASP A 103 13.26 0.17 4.78
C ASP A 103 14.70 0.03 4.27
N LEU A 104 14.93 0.59 3.08
CA LEU A 104 16.23 0.56 2.42
C LEU A 104 16.94 1.90 2.60
N SER A 105 18.25 1.86 2.76
CA SER A 105 19.10 3.05 2.68
C SER A 105 18.99 3.71 1.30
N GLU A 106 19.08 5.04 1.22
CA GLU A 106 18.90 5.78 -0.04
C GLU A 106 19.86 5.36 -1.15
N ASP A 107 21.06 4.88 -0.80
CA ASP A 107 22.07 4.37 -1.74
C ASP A 107 21.68 3.04 -2.40
N LEU A 108 20.74 2.29 -1.82
CA LEU A 108 20.21 1.03 -2.36
C LEU A 108 18.94 1.22 -3.19
N ILE A 109 18.38 2.44 -3.23
CA ILE A 109 17.14 2.75 -3.93
C ILE A 109 17.47 3.23 -5.34
N GLU A 110 17.20 2.38 -6.33
CA GLU A 110 17.41 2.70 -7.75
C GLU A 110 16.43 3.76 -8.28
N ASP A 111 15.14 3.62 -7.94
CA ASP A 111 14.09 4.60 -8.25
C ASP A 111 13.22 4.86 -7.01
N ARG A 112 13.33 6.07 -6.48
CA ARG A 112 12.60 6.51 -5.30
C ARG A 112 11.09 6.54 -5.51
N ILE A 113 10.63 6.84 -6.73
CA ILE A 113 9.20 6.92 -7.03
C ILE A 113 8.61 5.51 -7.01
N SER A 114 9.18 4.58 -7.79
CA SER A 114 8.71 3.19 -7.81
C SER A 114 8.79 2.55 -6.42
N PHE A 115 9.90 2.75 -5.70
CA PHE A 115 10.04 2.24 -4.33
C PHE A 115 8.96 2.76 -3.37
N SER A 116 8.59 4.04 -3.48
CA SER A 116 7.53 4.62 -2.66
C SER A 116 6.15 4.05 -3.02
N ILE A 117 5.87 3.87 -4.31
CA ILE A 117 4.62 3.25 -4.77
C ILE A 117 4.54 1.80 -4.27
N ASP A 118 5.62 1.04 -4.37
CA ASP A 118 5.67 -0.35 -3.94
C ASP A 118 5.45 -0.49 -2.43
N ASN A 119 6.08 0.35 -1.61
CA ASN A 119 5.79 0.42 -0.17
C ASN A 119 4.34 0.82 0.12
N ALA A 120 3.78 1.77 -0.64
CA ALA A 120 2.38 2.16 -0.50
C ALA A 120 1.42 0.99 -0.80
N LEU A 121 1.69 0.23 -1.85
CA LEU A 121 0.88 -0.93 -2.22
C LEU A 121 0.92 -2.01 -1.13
N ILE A 122 2.10 -2.29 -0.57
CA ILE A 122 2.23 -3.26 0.53
C ILE A 122 1.51 -2.77 1.79
N LEU A 123 1.65 -1.48 2.14
CA LEU A 123 0.97 -0.89 3.30
C LEU A 123 -0.55 -0.96 3.16
N LEU A 124 -1.11 -0.53 2.02
CA LEU A 124 -2.56 -0.60 1.78
C LEU A 124 -3.07 -2.03 1.77
N TYR A 125 -2.28 -2.98 1.26
CA TYR A 125 -2.62 -4.39 1.29
C TYR A 125 -2.72 -4.89 2.74
N ALA A 126 -1.71 -4.63 3.56
CA ALA A 126 -1.69 -5.07 4.94
C ALA A 126 -2.81 -4.41 5.77
N VAL A 127 -3.05 -3.11 5.58
CA VAL A 127 -4.19 -2.42 6.22
C VAL A 127 -5.52 -3.05 5.81
N GLY A 128 -5.74 -3.30 4.53
CA GLY A 128 -6.95 -3.97 4.04
C GLY A 128 -7.14 -5.35 4.67
N LEU A 129 -6.08 -6.15 4.74
CA LEU A 129 -6.11 -7.49 5.32
C LEU A 129 -6.43 -7.47 6.83
N ILE A 130 -5.90 -6.48 7.55
CA ILE A 130 -6.07 -6.36 9.01
C ILE A 130 -7.47 -5.83 9.37
N THR A 131 -8.03 -4.95 8.53
CA THR A 131 -9.19 -4.11 8.91
C THR A 131 -10.46 -4.40 8.12
N SER A 132 -10.39 -5.16 7.02
CA SER A 132 -11.56 -5.55 6.21
C SER A 132 -11.80 -7.07 6.21
N PRO A 133 -12.59 -7.58 7.16
CA PRO A 133 -13.02 -8.98 7.15
C PRO A 133 -13.81 -9.34 5.87
N ASP A 134 -14.53 -8.38 5.31
CA ASP A 134 -15.37 -8.59 4.13
C ASP A 134 -14.52 -8.83 2.86
N ASP A 135 -13.29 -8.33 2.83
CA ASP A 135 -12.34 -8.52 1.73
C ASP A 135 -11.25 -9.56 2.04
N GLU A 136 -11.25 -10.18 3.23
CA GLU A 136 -10.19 -11.08 3.68
C GLU A 136 -9.94 -12.22 2.70
N GLN A 137 -11.01 -12.88 2.22
CA GLN A 137 -10.89 -13.96 1.24
C GLN A 137 -10.25 -13.48 -0.06
N ALA A 138 -10.74 -12.36 -0.62
CA ALA A 138 -10.24 -11.82 -1.88
C ALA A 138 -8.78 -11.35 -1.76
N LEU A 139 -8.41 -10.79 -0.62
CA LEU A 139 -7.03 -10.42 -0.34
C LEU A 139 -6.17 -11.67 -0.23
N ASP A 140 -6.56 -12.69 0.55
CA ASP A 140 -5.75 -13.89 0.75
C ASP A 140 -5.52 -14.67 -0.57
N GLU A 141 -6.54 -14.78 -1.43
CA GLU A 141 -6.40 -15.30 -2.81
C GLU A 141 -5.37 -14.53 -3.66
N HIS A 142 -5.06 -13.29 -3.25
CA HIS A 142 -4.12 -12.39 -3.89
C HIS A 142 -2.90 -12.06 -3.04
N ARG A 143 -2.60 -12.85 -2.01
CA ARG A 143 -1.42 -12.70 -1.14
C ARG A 143 -0.11 -12.74 -1.90
N GLY A 144 -0.07 -13.37 -3.08
CA GLY A 144 1.09 -13.33 -3.96
C GLY A 144 1.50 -11.91 -4.39
N PHE A 145 0.58 -10.94 -4.39
CA PHE A 145 0.85 -9.57 -4.83
C PHE A 145 1.90 -8.83 -3.98
N PRO A 146 1.70 -8.61 -2.67
CA PRO A 146 2.74 -7.97 -1.84
C PRO A 146 4.03 -8.80 -1.78
N ILE A 147 3.94 -10.14 -1.84
CA ILE A 147 5.11 -11.02 -1.82
C ILE A 147 5.96 -10.86 -3.08
N GLN A 148 5.35 -10.72 -4.26
CA GLN A 148 6.05 -10.45 -5.50
C GLN A 148 6.79 -9.12 -5.46
N ILE A 149 6.16 -8.07 -4.91
CA ILE A 149 6.80 -6.76 -4.71
C ILE A 149 8.02 -6.92 -3.80
N ILE A 150 7.88 -7.50 -2.61
CA ILE A 150 9.02 -7.69 -1.68
C ILE A 150 10.13 -8.52 -2.34
N THR A 151 9.77 -9.53 -3.13
CA THR A 151 10.73 -10.41 -3.83
C THR A 151 11.52 -9.68 -4.92
N SER A 152 10.96 -8.64 -5.55
CA SER A 152 11.70 -7.84 -6.54
C SER A 152 12.91 -7.12 -5.90
N TYR A 153 12.82 -6.82 -4.60
CA TYR A 153 13.87 -6.20 -3.79
C TYR A 153 14.76 -7.20 -3.03
N ARG A 154 14.72 -8.50 -3.36
CA ARG A 154 15.44 -9.55 -2.61
C ARG A 154 16.93 -9.27 -2.42
N LYS A 155 17.59 -8.65 -3.41
CA LYS A 155 19.03 -8.35 -3.33
C LYS A 155 19.31 -7.24 -2.31
N GLN A 156 18.50 -6.19 -2.35
CA GLN A 156 18.61 -5.03 -1.46
C GLN A 156 18.21 -5.38 -0.02
N LEU A 157 17.27 -6.32 0.15
CA LEU A 157 16.76 -6.77 1.44
C LEU A 157 17.50 -7.98 2.03
N ASP A 158 18.54 -8.49 1.35
CA ASP A 158 19.28 -9.72 1.73
C ASP A 158 18.35 -10.93 2.01
N LEU A 159 17.33 -11.09 1.15
CA LEU A 159 16.36 -12.19 1.20
C LEU A 159 16.83 -13.41 0.41
#